data_AF-A0A2A4TDH4-F1
#
_entry.id   AF-A0A2A4TDH4-F1
#
_cell.length_a   1.000
_cell.length_b   1.000
_cell.length_c   1.000
_cell.angle_alpha   90.00
_cell.angle_beta   90.00
_cell.angle_gamma   90.00
#
_symmetry.space_group_name_H-M   'P 1'
#
loop_
_entity.id
_entity.type
_entity.pdbx_description
1 polymer ?
#
loop_
_entity_poly.entity_id
_entity_poly.type
_entity_poly.pdbx_seq_one_letter_code
_entity_poly.pdbx_strand_id
1 'polypeptide(L)'
;CTDVLEELELDTLAELNAQLTDATLVTGGHTTDTNTNANTICTGTDTYLDGNGACDTAATANTVSTLVRRDASGNFSAGTITASTLSGNLSCTDCVNSTEITDIYTFNSGDTMTGALNMNVASGDITSTSNGNIDISPNGTGSVVLGGTTEASGAAAGDVTVTGQTFFGTGGSYQVTSAGVATLAASTIGDIDKNAAAMHMGTSGAASGTADVFVWWDGATGSGTRIMSLNANKELKAQTFTTTGTPDIAEYIMAESDVEAGDVVSVSAKSLEVAVLGSERVQIRKSRSPYESEILGVVADGTSGFQIYSHLKDLDKEHPGQPLVLAGRVPVKVTLENGPIKLGDYLTSSSTPGYAMKATEPGSTIGIALEAFAGEDGKTEGRVLTFVSIGERNSAQRLNTLVTEGERRGQEIDELRRELGELRSLIKDRR
;
A
#
# COMPACT_ATOMS: atom_id res chain seq x y z
N CYS A 1 -45.06 -3.42 -127.85
CA CYS A 1 -44.34 -3.88 -126.65
C CYS A 1 -43.76 -2.69 -125.88
N THR A 2 -44.55 -1.65 -125.62
CA THR A 2 -44.09 -0.50 -124.83
C THR A 2 -45.17 0.02 -123.87
N ASP A 3 -46.45 -0.17 -124.18
CA ASP A 3 -47.55 0.30 -123.30
C ASP A 3 -47.97 -0.67 -122.18
N VAL A 4 -47.42 -1.88 -122.11
CA VAL A 4 -47.77 -2.88 -121.06
C VAL A 4 -46.76 -2.89 -119.90
N LEU A 5 -45.64 -2.15 -120.02
CA LEU A 5 -44.58 -2.11 -119.00
C LEU A 5 -44.74 -0.94 -118.02
N GLU A 6 -45.43 0.15 -118.39
CA GLU A 6 -45.64 1.30 -117.50
C GLU A 6 -46.76 1.07 -116.46
N GLU A 7 -47.73 0.20 -116.74
CA GLU A 7 -48.83 -0.11 -115.80
C GLU A 7 -48.39 -1.08 -114.68
N LEU A 8 -47.36 -1.91 -114.91
CA LEU A 8 -46.90 -2.90 -113.92
C LEU A 8 -45.98 -2.32 -112.83
N GLU A 9 -45.29 -1.21 -113.11
CA GLU A 9 -44.42 -0.55 -112.10
C GLU A 9 -45.21 0.36 -111.15
N LEU A 10 -46.35 0.92 -111.57
CA LEU A 10 -47.12 1.84 -110.72
C LEU A 10 -47.92 1.11 -109.63
N ASP A 11 -48.54 -0.04 -109.97
CA ASP A 11 -49.30 -0.83 -109.00
C ASP A 11 -48.39 -1.50 -107.95
N THR A 12 -47.21 -1.96 -108.36
CA THR A 12 -46.23 -2.57 -107.44
C THR A 12 -45.62 -1.56 -106.47
N LEU A 13 -45.41 -0.30 -106.89
CA LEU A 13 -44.98 0.77 -106.00
C LEU A 13 -46.08 1.22 -105.03
N ALA A 14 -47.34 1.28 -105.47
CA ALA A 14 -48.46 1.62 -104.59
C ALA A 14 -48.69 0.54 -103.52
N GLU A 15 -48.55 -0.73 -103.89
CA GLU A 15 -48.70 -1.86 -102.97
C GLU A 15 -47.52 -1.99 -102.00
N LEU A 16 -46.29 -1.68 -102.45
CA LEU A 16 -45.12 -1.59 -101.56
C LEU A 16 -45.24 -0.44 -100.55
N ASN A 17 -45.79 0.71 -100.97
CA ASN A 17 -45.97 1.86 -100.08
C ASN A 17 -47.08 1.61 -99.06
N ALA A 18 -48.14 0.88 -99.43
CA ALA A 18 -49.18 0.41 -98.50
C ALA A 18 -48.62 -0.57 -97.46
N GLN A 19 -47.74 -1.49 -97.86
CA GLN A 19 -47.05 -2.41 -96.94
C GLN A 19 -46.06 -1.71 -96.00
N LEU A 20 -45.42 -0.62 -96.44
CA LEU A 20 -44.53 0.18 -95.58
C LEU A 20 -45.29 1.04 -94.56
N THR A 21 -46.50 1.50 -94.88
CA THR A 21 -47.31 2.29 -93.94
C THR A 21 -47.94 1.48 -92.80
N ASP A 22 -48.01 0.14 -92.94
CA ASP A 22 -48.46 -0.78 -91.88
C ASP A 22 -47.30 -1.37 -91.05
N ALA A 23 -46.05 -1.06 -91.43
CA ALA A 23 -44.86 -1.41 -90.68
C ALA A 23 -44.70 -0.49 -89.47
N THR A 24 -45.58 -0.67 -88.48
CA THR A 24 -45.25 -0.29 -87.11
C THR A 24 -43.99 -1.04 -86.72
N LEU A 25 -42.96 -0.23 -86.51
CA LEU A 25 -41.62 -0.53 -86.06
C LEU A 25 -41.63 -1.46 -84.83
N VAL A 26 -41.71 -2.77 -85.02
CA VAL A 26 -41.32 -3.75 -84.00
C VAL A 26 -39.80 -3.85 -84.06
N THR A 27 -39.12 -2.92 -83.41
CA THR A 27 -37.70 -3.07 -83.09
C THR A 27 -37.54 -4.29 -82.18
N GLY A 28 -37.04 -5.38 -82.76
CA GLY A 28 -36.32 -6.43 -82.03
C GLY A 28 -37.17 -7.42 -81.22
N GLY A 29 -37.95 -8.24 -81.91
CA GLY A 29 -38.36 -9.55 -81.38
C GLY A 29 -37.19 -10.52 -81.45
N HIS A 30 -36.57 -10.82 -80.31
CA HIS A 30 -35.47 -11.78 -80.15
C HIS A 30 -36.02 -13.22 -80.26
N THR A 31 -36.17 -13.75 -81.47
CA THR A 31 -36.88 -15.03 -81.75
C THR A 31 -36.07 -16.31 -81.49
N THR A 32 -35.02 -16.27 -80.66
CA THR A 32 -34.26 -17.48 -80.27
C THR A 32 -34.36 -17.86 -78.79
N ASP A 33 -35.21 -17.19 -78.02
CA ASP A 33 -35.48 -17.61 -76.63
C ASP A 33 -36.79 -18.42 -76.57
N THR A 34 -36.68 -19.75 -76.49
CA THR A 34 -37.83 -20.67 -76.41
C THR A 34 -38.49 -20.70 -75.03
N ASN A 35 -38.38 -19.63 -74.24
CA ASN A 35 -39.04 -19.51 -72.94
C ASN A 35 -39.55 -18.10 -72.60
N THR A 36 -40.16 -17.40 -73.55
CA THR A 36 -41.11 -16.32 -73.22
C THR A 36 -42.05 -16.05 -74.39
N ASN A 37 -43.31 -16.33 -74.16
CA ASN A 37 -44.47 -15.69 -74.78
C ASN A 37 -44.33 -14.16 -74.81
N ALA A 38 -43.68 -13.63 -75.84
CA ALA A 38 -43.53 -12.20 -76.12
C ALA A 38 -44.85 -11.53 -76.59
N ASN A 39 -45.95 -11.76 -75.87
CA ASN A 39 -47.23 -11.07 -76.08
C ASN A 39 -47.59 -10.10 -74.94
N THR A 40 -46.74 -9.95 -73.93
CA THR A 40 -46.96 -9.02 -72.81
C THR A 40 -45.70 -8.19 -72.58
N ILE A 41 -45.49 -7.15 -73.37
CA ILE A 41 -44.54 -6.08 -73.00
C ILE A 41 -45.31 -5.16 -72.07
N CYS A 42 -44.88 -5.05 -70.81
CA CYS A 42 -45.46 -4.09 -69.88
C CYS A 42 -45.06 -2.68 -70.33
N THR A 43 -45.99 -1.93 -70.93
CA THR A 43 -45.73 -0.61 -71.53
C THR A 43 -45.82 0.55 -70.52
N GLY A 44 -46.04 0.25 -69.23
CA GLY A 44 -46.16 1.26 -68.17
C GLY A 44 -44.81 1.61 -67.55
N THR A 45 -44.64 2.87 -67.11
CA THR A 45 -43.48 3.26 -66.28
C THR A 45 -43.48 2.47 -64.97
N ASP A 46 -42.31 1.99 -64.53
CA ASP A 46 -42.13 1.21 -63.30
C ASP A 46 -42.88 -0.15 -63.25
N THR A 47 -43.20 -0.73 -64.42
CA THR A 47 -43.82 -2.06 -64.52
C THR A 47 -42.81 -3.17 -64.83
N TYR A 48 -43.04 -4.38 -64.29
CA TYR A 48 -42.24 -5.59 -64.52
C TYR A 48 -43.15 -6.80 -64.74
N LEU A 49 -42.65 -7.83 -65.42
CA LEU A 49 -43.34 -9.10 -65.60
C LEU A 49 -43.14 -9.99 -64.38
N ASP A 50 -44.18 -10.24 -63.60
CA ASP A 50 -44.09 -11.13 -62.45
C ASP A 50 -43.79 -12.59 -62.87
N GLY A 51 -43.51 -13.45 -61.88
CA GLY A 51 -43.24 -14.88 -62.11
C GLY A 51 -44.41 -15.67 -62.72
N ASN A 52 -45.59 -15.04 -62.86
CA ASN A 52 -46.80 -15.62 -63.42
C ASN A 52 -47.11 -15.04 -64.82
N GLY A 53 -46.25 -14.16 -65.35
CA GLY A 53 -46.40 -13.55 -66.67
C GLY A 53 -47.41 -12.39 -66.73
N ALA A 54 -47.81 -11.82 -65.59
CA ALA A 54 -48.63 -10.63 -65.49
C ALA A 54 -47.77 -9.37 -65.33
N CYS A 55 -48.25 -8.22 -65.81
CA CYS A 55 -47.61 -6.94 -65.56
C CYS A 55 -47.97 -6.44 -64.16
N ASP A 56 -46.96 -6.25 -63.32
CA ASP A 56 -47.09 -5.71 -61.97
C ASP A 56 -46.22 -4.44 -61.80
N THR A 57 -46.48 -3.66 -60.75
CA THR A 57 -45.75 -2.43 -60.43
C THR A 57 -44.94 -2.58 -59.16
N ALA A 58 -43.72 -2.02 -59.14
CA ALA A 58 -42.92 -2.01 -57.93
C ALA A 58 -43.59 -1.13 -56.85
N ALA A 59 -43.74 -1.66 -55.64
CA ALA A 59 -44.40 -0.98 -54.52
C ALA A 59 -43.44 -0.03 -53.78
N THR A 60 -43.97 1.05 -53.22
CA THR A 60 -43.21 1.94 -52.33
C THR A 60 -43.09 1.41 -50.89
N ALA A 61 -43.87 0.38 -50.53
CA ALA A 61 -43.88 -0.27 -49.23
C ALA A 61 -43.43 -1.74 -49.33
N ASN A 62 -42.87 -2.29 -48.25
CA ASN A 62 -42.45 -3.68 -48.17
C ASN A 62 -43.66 -4.55 -47.80
N THR A 63 -44.40 -5.01 -48.81
CA THR A 63 -45.54 -5.94 -48.65
C THR A 63 -45.21 -7.29 -49.30
N VAL A 64 -45.80 -8.36 -48.76
CA VAL A 64 -45.54 -9.74 -49.20
C VAL A 64 -45.73 -9.87 -50.72
N SER A 65 -44.76 -10.51 -51.37
CA SER A 65 -44.75 -10.82 -52.81
C SER A 65 -44.76 -9.61 -53.76
N THR A 66 -44.36 -8.42 -53.29
CA THR A 66 -44.15 -7.26 -54.17
C THR A 66 -42.67 -6.91 -54.30
N LEU A 67 -42.28 -6.40 -55.47
CA LEU A 67 -40.95 -5.86 -55.69
C LEU A 67 -40.90 -4.43 -55.12
N VAL A 68 -39.93 -4.11 -54.25
CA VAL A 68 -39.83 -2.77 -53.66
C VAL A 68 -39.11 -1.80 -54.61
N ARG A 69 -39.72 -0.65 -54.87
CA ARG A 69 -39.16 0.41 -55.72
C ARG A 69 -38.03 1.17 -55.03
N ARG A 70 -36.96 1.44 -55.77
CA ARG A 70 -35.91 2.38 -55.36
C ARG A 70 -36.25 3.81 -55.81
N ASP A 71 -35.82 4.81 -55.06
CA ASP A 71 -35.88 6.21 -55.49
C ASP A 71 -34.81 6.54 -56.55
N ALA A 72 -34.81 7.76 -57.08
CA ALA A 72 -33.86 8.22 -58.09
C ALA A 72 -32.39 8.22 -57.63
N SER A 73 -32.16 8.11 -56.32
CA SER A 73 -30.84 8.03 -55.70
C SER A 73 -30.43 6.58 -55.39
N GLY A 74 -31.29 5.60 -55.69
CA GLY A 74 -31.05 4.18 -55.47
C GLY A 74 -31.42 3.66 -54.07
N ASN A 75 -32.09 4.47 -53.24
CA ASN A 75 -32.52 4.09 -51.89
C ASN A 75 -33.88 3.39 -51.91
N PHE A 76 -34.12 2.52 -50.95
CA PHE A 76 -35.45 1.95 -50.71
C PHE A 76 -36.20 2.82 -49.69
N SER A 77 -37.35 3.37 -50.06
CA SER A 77 -38.21 4.14 -49.13
C SER A 77 -39.15 3.27 -48.28
N ALA A 78 -39.08 1.95 -48.45
CA ALA A 78 -39.97 1.01 -47.81
C ALA A 78 -39.50 0.64 -46.40
N GLY A 79 -40.01 1.36 -45.39
CA GLY A 79 -39.94 1.00 -43.96
C GLY A 79 -38.77 0.07 -43.55
N THR A 80 -39.10 -1.10 -43.00
CA THR A 80 -38.11 -2.11 -42.61
C THR A 80 -37.79 -3.06 -43.77
N ILE A 81 -36.51 -3.20 -44.11
CA ILE A 81 -36.00 -4.26 -44.98
C ILE A 81 -35.46 -5.40 -44.12
N THR A 82 -36.18 -6.52 -44.07
CA THR A 82 -35.69 -7.73 -43.40
C THR A 82 -34.87 -8.54 -44.38
N ALA A 83 -33.54 -8.50 -44.25
CA ALA A 83 -32.63 -9.37 -44.99
C ALA A 83 -32.04 -10.43 -44.05
N SER A 84 -32.00 -11.69 -44.48
CA SER A 84 -31.32 -12.78 -43.75
C SER A 84 -29.80 -12.64 -43.78
N THR A 85 -29.26 -11.84 -44.70
CA THR A 85 -27.83 -11.52 -44.78
C THR A 85 -27.69 -10.18 -45.48
N LEU A 86 -27.05 -9.21 -44.83
CA LEU A 86 -26.66 -7.93 -45.44
C LEU A 86 -25.14 -7.97 -45.65
N SER A 87 -24.69 -7.96 -46.91
CA SER A 87 -23.26 -7.91 -47.26
C SER A 87 -22.90 -6.50 -47.73
N GLY A 88 -22.06 -5.80 -46.97
CA GLY A 88 -21.60 -4.43 -47.26
C GLY A 88 -21.38 -3.59 -46.01
N ASN A 89 -20.83 -2.38 -46.17
CA ASN A 89 -20.72 -1.42 -45.07
C ASN A 89 -22.11 -0.82 -44.76
N LEU A 90 -22.58 -0.98 -43.52
CA LEU A 90 -23.73 -0.23 -43.02
C LEU A 90 -23.28 1.20 -42.68
N SER A 91 -23.37 2.11 -43.65
CA SER A 91 -23.20 3.55 -43.41
C SER A 91 -24.56 4.16 -43.16
N CYS A 92 -24.89 4.43 -41.90
CA CYS A 92 -26.13 5.09 -41.55
C CYS A 92 -25.85 6.38 -40.79
N THR A 93 -26.16 7.51 -41.43
CA THR A 93 -25.93 8.84 -40.88
C THR A 93 -26.97 9.23 -39.83
N ASP A 94 -28.16 8.62 -39.85
CA ASP A 94 -29.28 8.88 -38.93
C ASP A 94 -29.49 7.80 -37.85
N CYS A 95 -28.72 6.70 -37.88
CA CYS A 95 -28.83 5.58 -36.94
C CYS A 95 -28.32 5.88 -35.52
N VAL A 96 -27.94 7.13 -35.25
CA VAL A 96 -27.34 7.55 -33.99
C VAL A 96 -28.39 8.06 -33.00
N ASN A 97 -29.66 8.21 -33.41
CA ASN A 97 -30.73 8.58 -32.48
C ASN A 97 -31.45 7.33 -31.93
N SER A 98 -31.40 7.17 -30.60
CA SER A 98 -31.84 6.01 -29.80
C SER A 98 -33.32 5.58 -29.95
N THR A 99 -34.12 6.29 -30.73
CA THR A 99 -35.56 6.00 -30.87
C THR A 99 -35.89 4.94 -31.92
N GLU A 100 -35.00 4.65 -32.87
CA GLU A 100 -35.28 3.71 -33.98
C GLU A 100 -34.46 2.41 -33.93
N ILE A 101 -33.37 2.38 -33.15
CA ILE A 101 -32.53 1.18 -32.97
C ILE A 101 -32.55 0.80 -31.48
N THR A 102 -33.29 -0.24 -31.15
CA THR A 102 -33.34 -0.79 -29.78
C THR A 102 -32.07 -1.59 -29.45
N ASP A 103 -31.52 -2.34 -30.41
CA ASP A 103 -30.32 -3.17 -30.22
C ASP A 103 -29.43 -3.16 -31.47
N ILE A 104 -28.10 -3.07 -31.28
CA ILE A 104 -27.09 -3.42 -32.29
C ILE A 104 -26.36 -4.66 -31.81
N TYR A 105 -26.77 -5.84 -32.29
CA TYR A 105 -26.04 -7.09 -32.06
C TYR A 105 -24.78 -7.10 -32.94
N THR A 106 -23.65 -6.67 -32.37
CA THR A 106 -22.34 -6.74 -33.05
C THR A 106 -21.76 -8.16 -33.07
N PHE A 107 -22.13 -8.99 -32.09
CA PHE A 107 -21.77 -10.41 -32.01
C PHE A 107 -22.94 -11.23 -31.48
N ASN A 108 -23.17 -12.39 -32.09
CA ASN A 108 -24.03 -13.44 -31.59
C ASN A 108 -23.21 -14.51 -30.85
N SER A 109 -23.90 -15.35 -30.09
CA SER A 109 -23.26 -16.52 -29.45
C SER A 109 -22.60 -17.42 -30.50
N GLY A 110 -21.29 -17.61 -30.37
CA GLY A 110 -20.48 -18.43 -31.27
C GLY A 110 -19.71 -17.67 -32.35
N ASP A 111 -19.87 -16.34 -32.44
CA ASP A 111 -19.07 -15.54 -33.38
C ASP A 111 -17.59 -15.46 -32.94
N THR A 112 -16.67 -15.60 -33.90
CA THR A 112 -15.22 -15.44 -33.69
C THR A 112 -14.70 -14.29 -34.53
N MET A 113 -14.01 -13.34 -33.88
CA MET A 113 -13.34 -12.23 -34.55
C MET A 113 -11.85 -12.49 -34.75
N THR A 114 -11.36 -12.22 -35.95
CA THR A 114 -9.92 -12.06 -36.21
C THR A 114 -9.65 -10.57 -36.48
N GLY A 115 -9.14 -9.84 -35.49
CA GLY A 115 -8.86 -8.40 -35.59
C GLY A 115 -9.23 -7.63 -34.32
N ALA A 116 -8.95 -6.32 -34.29
CA ALA A 116 -9.31 -5.44 -33.18
C ALA A 116 -10.74 -4.92 -33.33
N LEU A 117 -11.56 -5.07 -32.29
CA LEU A 117 -12.82 -4.34 -32.16
C LEU A 117 -12.51 -2.94 -31.61
N ASN A 118 -12.72 -1.90 -32.41
CA ASN A 118 -12.53 -0.52 -31.96
C ASN A 118 -13.88 0.16 -31.68
N MET A 119 -14.27 0.25 -30.41
CA MET A 119 -15.49 0.93 -29.98
C MET A 119 -15.18 2.37 -29.60
N ASN A 120 -15.25 3.29 -30.58
CA ASN A 120 -15.00 4.71 -30.33
C ASN A 120 -16.29 5.41 -29.86
N VAL A 121 -16.45 5.60 -28.55
CA VAL A 121 -17.60 6.30 -27.97
C VAL A 121 -17.24 7.79 -27.80
N ALA A 122 -17.85 8.67 -28.60
CA ALA A 122 -17.55 10.09 -28.59
C ALA A 122 -17.98 10.81 -27.29
N SER A 123 -18.95 10.25 -26.57
CA SER A 123 -19.37 10.68 -25.21
C SER A 123 -20.33 9.64 -24.61
N GLY A 124 -19.83 8.78 -23.72
CA GLY A 124 -20.65 7.77 -23.04
C GLY A 124 -19.80 6.64 -22.44
N ASP A 125 -20.30 6.02 -21.38
CA ASP A 125 -19.64 4.87 -20.76
C ASP A 125 -20.00 3.58 -21.51
N ILE A 126 -19.06 2.64 -21.57
CA ILE A 126 -19.37 1.25 -21.93
C ILE A 126 -19.98 0.58 -20.69
N THR A 127 -21.31 0.50 -20.62
CA THR A 127 -22.05 -0.05 -19.48
C THR A 127 -22.59 -1.45 -19.79
N SER A 128 -22.30 -2.45 -18.94
CA SER A 128 -23.05 -3.71 -18.94
C SER A 128 -24.31 -3.55 -18.10
N THR A 129 -25.48 -3.65 -18.72
CA THR A 129 -26.77 -3.52 -18.04
C THR A 129 -27.35 -4.85 -17.57
N SER A 130 -26.67 -5.97 -17.85
CA SER A 130 -27.04 -7.30 -17.38
C SER A 130 -25.95 -7.88 -16.48
N ASN A 131 -26.28 -8.82 -15.60
CA ASN A 131 -25.36 -9.49 -14.68
C ASN A 131 -24.23 -10.30 -15.38
N GLY A 132 -24.01 -10.10 -16.68
CA GLY A 132 -22.89 -10.63 -17.44
C GLY A 132 -21.69 -9.68 -17.38
N ASN A 133 -20.52 -10.26 -17.15
CA ASN A 133 -19.25 -9.56 -17.20
C ASN A 133 -18.99 -9.06 -18.63
N ILE A 134 -18.42 -7.86 -18.78
CA ILE A 134 -17.75 -7.47 -20.03
C ILE A 134 -16.41 -8.20 -20.03
N ASP A 135 -16.35 -9.36 -20.66
CA ASP A 135 -15.13 -10.14 -20.80
C ASP A 135 -14.36 -9.66 -22.04
N ILE A 136 -13.36 -8.79 -21.83
CA ILE A 136 -12.40 -8.40 -22.87
C ILE A 136 -11.19 -9.31 -22.72
N SER A 137 -11.29 -10.53 -23.22
CA SER A 137 -10.18 -11.49 -23.24
C SER A 137 -9.55 -11.54 -24.62
N PRO A 138 -8.40 -10.86 -24.87
CA PRO A 138 -7.70 -11.05 -26.13
C PRO A 138 -7.26 -12.51 -26.24
N ASN A 139 -7.61 -13.18 -27.35
CA ASN A 139 -7.06 -14.50 -27.66
C ASN A 139 -5.55 -14.35 -27.97
N GLY A 140 -4.70 -14.52 -26.95
CA GLY A 140 -3.23 -14.45 -27.07
C GLY A 140 -2.57 -13.47 -26.08
N THR A 141 -1.35 -13.00 -26.39
CA THR A 141 -0.56 -12.09 -25.54
C THR A 141 -1.02 -10.62 -25.62
N GLY A 142 -2.29 -10.37 -25.95
CA GLY A 142 -2.84 -9.01 -26.05
C GLY A 142 -3.02 -8.36 -24.68
N SER A 143 -2.84 -7.05 -24.61
CA SER A 143 -3.10 -6.25 -23.41
C SER A 143 -4.42 -5.49 -23.58
N VAL A 144 -5.27 -5.52 -22.55
CA VAL A 144 -6.47 -4.69 -22.47
C VAL A 144 -6.06 -3.33 -21.91
N VAL A 145 -5.99 -2.32 -22.78
CA VAL A 145 -5.71 -0.94 -22.39
C VAL A 145 -7.03 -0.19 -22.33
N LEU A 146 -7.53 0.08 -21.12
CA LEU A 146 -8.67 0.98 -20.91
C LEU A 146 -8.13 2.42 -20.86
N GLY A 147 -8.32 3.17 -21.94
CA GLY A 147 -7.94 4.59 -21.98
C GLY A 147 -9.00 5.47 -21.33
N GLY A 148 -8.64 6.20 -20.26
CA GLY A 148 -9.52 7.13 -19.53
C GLY A 148 -9.57 6.90 -18.02
N THR A 149 -10.19 7.81 -17.26
CA THR A 149 -10.52 7.57 -15.84
C THR A 149 -11.57 6.47 -15.76
N THR A 150 -11.18 5.26 -15.36
CA THR A 150 -12.12 4.16 -15.12
C THR A 150 -12.70 4.30 -13.71
N GLU A 151 -13.92 4.80 -13.59
CA GLU A 151 -14.67 4.79 -12.32
C GLU A 151 -15.61 3.57 -12.31
N ALA A 152 -15.32 2.59 -11.45
CA ALA A 152 -16.28 1.54 -11.13
C ALA A 152 -17.27 2.08 -10.09
N SER A 153 -18.23 2.91 -10.50
CA SER A 153 -19.28 3.43 -9.62
C SER A 153 -20.55 2.59 -9.77
N GLY A 154 -20.69 1.56 -8.95
CA GLY A 154 -21.91 0.75 -8.88
C GLY A 154 -22.09 0.19 -7.47
N ALA A 155 -23.23 0.46 -6.84
CA ALA A 155 -23.53 0.14 -5.43
C ALA A 155 -23.78 -1.35 -5.13
N ALA A 156 -23.02 -2.26 -5.74
CA ALA A 156 -22.96 -3.65 -5.35
C ALA A 156 -21.49 -4.04 -5.25
N ALA A 157 -21.11 -4.74 -4.17
CA ALA A 157 -19.77 -5.23 -3.91
C ALA A 157 -19.29 -6.17 -5.03
N GLY A 158 -18.85 -5.60 -6.15
CA GLY A 158 -18.24 -6.28 -7.26
C GLY A 158 -16.74 -6.03 -7.23
N ASP A 159 -15.97 -7.06 -6.92
CA ASP A 159 -14.51 -6.99 -6.99
C ASP A 159 -14.07 -6.85 -8.45
N VAL A 160 -13.14 -5.91 -8.71
CA VAL A 160 -12.40 -5.88 -9.97
C VAL A 160 -11.36 -7.01 -9.93
N THR A 161 -11.71 -8.17 -10.49
CA THR A 161 -10.79 -9.31 -10.59
C THR A 161 -10.02 -9.23 -11.90
N VAL A 162 -8.70 -8.95 -11.82
CA VAL A 162 -7.80 -9.02 -12.98
C VAL A 162 -7.03 -10.35 -12.90
N THR A 163 -7.37 -11.31 -13.75
CA THR A 163 -6.59 -12.54 -13.93
C THR A 163 -5.40 -12.28 -14.87
N GLY A 164 -4.23 -11.98 -14.31
CA GLY A 164 -2.99 -11.74 -15.07
C GLY A 164 -2.05 -10.74 -14.39
N GLN A 165 -1.03 -10.27 -15.12
CA GLN A 165 -0.21 -9.13 -14.68
C GLN A 165 -0.93 -7.83 -15.01
N THR A 166 -1.17 -6.99 -14.00
CA THR A 166 -1.68 -5.62 -14.19
C THR A 166 -0.49 -4.66 -14.26
N PHE A 167 -0.31 -3.99 -15.40
CA PHE A 167 0.72 -2.96 -15.56
C PHE A 167 0.07 -1.57 -15.45
N PHE A 168 0.29 -0.89 -14.33
CA PHE A 168 0.03 0.55 -14.23
C PHE A 168 1.27 1.23 -14.84
N GLY A 169 1.13 1.91 -15.98
CA GLY A 169 2.27 2.47 -16.72
C GLY A 169 3.22 3.36 -15.89
N THR A 170 4.29 3.85 -16.50
CA THR A 170 5.40 4.63 -15.88
C THR A 170 5.00 5.96 -15.17
N GLY A 171 3.72 6.20 -14.92
CA GLY A 171 3.19 7.28 -14.08
C GLY A 171 1.76 7.04 -13.55
N GLY A 172 1.24 5.81 -13.57
CA GLY A 172 -0.10 5.51 -13.06
C GLY A 172 -0.09 5.22 -11.55
N SER A 173 -0.90 5.92 -10.77
CA SER A 173 -1.16 5.60 -9.36
C SER A 173 -2.50 4.90 -9.19
N TYR A 174 -2.56 3.80 -8.44
CA TYR A 174 -3.81 3.21 -7.96
C TYR A 174 -4.15 3.84 -6.60
N GLN A 175 -5.29 4.55 -6.51
CA GLN A 175 -5.80 5.12 -5.27
C GLN A 175 -7.18 4.54 -4.94
N VAL A 176 -7.36 4.07 -3.71
CA VAL A 176 -8.68 3.73 -3.16
C VAL A 176 -9.17 4.93 -2.36
N THR A 177 -10.19 5.61 -2.86
CA THR A 177 -10.65 6.91 -2.34
C THR A 177 -11.82 6.81 -1.35
N SER A 178 -12.31 5.60 -1.08
CA SER A 178 -13.42 5.31 -0.14
C SER A 178 -13.04 4.16 0.78
N ALA A 179 -13.83 3.88 1.82
CA ALA A 179 -13.61 2.87 2.87
C ALA A 179 -13.56 1.39 2.38
N GLY A 180 -13.24 1.16 1.10
CA GLY A 180 -12.88 -0.15 0.56
C GLY A 180 -11.45 -0.52 0.89
N VAL A 181 -11.22 -1.80 1.14
CA VAL A 181 -9.89 -2.38 1.28
C VAL A 181 -9.47 -2.87 -0.10
N ALA A 182 -8.39 -2.34 -0.67
CA ALA A 182 -7.74 -2.98 -1.81
C ALA A 182 -7.01 -4.23 -1.32
N THR A 183 -7.68 -5.38 -1.43
CA THR A 183 -7.07 -6.66 -1.13
C THR A 183 -6.32 -7.14 -2.37
N LEU A 184 -5.04 -6.80 -2.46
CA LEU A 184 -4.12 -7.42 -3.42
C LEU A 184 -3.82 -8.84 -2.93
N ALA A 185 -4.74 -9.79 -3.16
CA ALA A 185 -4.54 -11.21 -2.90
C ALA A 185 -3.59 -11.82 -3.96
N ALA A 186 -2.37 -11.30 -4.03
CA ALA A 186 -1.31 -11.91 -4.80
C ALA A 186 -0.48 -12.80 -3.86
N SER A 187 -0.08 -13.99 -4.32
CA SER A 187 0.90 -14.82 -3.62
C SER A 187 2.26 -14.11 -3.39
N THR A 188 2.46 -12.98 -4.09
CA THR A 188 3.61 -12.09 -4.01
C THR A 188 3.11 -10.67 -4.34
N ILE A 189 3.30 -9.70 -3.45
CA ILE A 189 3.15 -8.28 -3.83
C ILE A 189 4.41 -7.93 -4.63
N GLY A 190 4.26 -7.60 -5.92
CA GLY A 190 5.38 -7.10 -6.71
C GLY A 190 6.00 -5.86 -6.08
N ASP A 191 7.30 -5.67 -6.26
CA ASP A 191 8.07 -4.63 -5.55
C ASP A 191 7.48 -3.23 -5.72
N ILE A 192 7.32 -2.51 -4.60
CA ILE A 192 7.00 -1.08 -4.64
C ILE A 192 8.29 -0.32 -4.97
N ASP A 193 8.58 -0.21 -6.27
CA ASP A 193 9.79 0.44 -6.78
C ASP A 193 9.61 1.95 -6.93
N LYS A 194 10.22 2.72 -6.03
CA LYS A 194 10.51 4.13 -6.33
C LYS A 194 11.81 4.20 -7.13
N ASN A 195 11.70 4.08 -8.46
CA ASN A 195 12.68 4.57 -9.43
C ASN A 195 14.17 4.17 -9.17
N ALA A 196 14.59 2.98 -9.64
CA ALA A 196 15.96 2.54 -9.94
C ALA A 196 17.14 2.77 -8.95
N ALA A 197 16.92 3.28 -7.75
CA ALA A 197 17.97 3.44 -6.72
C ALA A 197 17.44 3.46 -5.26
N ALA A 198 16.14 3.26 -5.02
CA ALA A 198 15.55 3.47 -3.70
C ALA A 198 14.70 2.27 -3.28
N MET A 199 15.13 1.64 -2.18
CA MET A 199 14.42 0.77 -1.25
C MET A 199 13.16 0.07 -1.77
N HIS A 200 13.28 -1.25 -1.92
CA HIS A 200 12.17 -2.12 -2.30
C HIS A 200 11.45 -2.61 -1.05
N MET A 201 10.12 -2.69 -1.13
CA MET A 201 9.27 -3.21 -0.06
C MET A 201 8.35 -4.29 -0.64
N GLY A 202 8.43 -5.49 -0.07
CA GLY A 202 7.69 -6.65 -0.56
C GLY A 202 7.44 -7.70 0.51
N THR A 203 6.54 -8.63 0.20
CA THR A 203 6.33 -9.86 0.98
C THR A 203 7.15 -10.96 0.33
N SER A 204 7.96 -11.69 1.11
CA SER A 204 8.67 -12.84 0.54
C SER A 204 7.72 -14.03 0.44
N GLY A 205 7.58 -14.60 -0.76
CA GLY A 205 6.74 -15.78 -0.97
C GLY A 205 7.15 -16.90 -0.02
N ALA A 206 6.23 -17.31 0.86
CA ALA A 206 6.50 -18.30 1.89
C ALA A 206 6.67 -19.71 1.30
N ALA A 207 7.90 -20.05 0.88
CA ALA A 207 8.31 -21.44 0.73
C ALA A 207 9.03 -21.86 2.02
N SER A 208 8.28 -22.50 2.93
CA SER A 208 8.72 -23.15 4.17
C SER A 208 9.05 -22.25 5.39
N GLY A 209 8.17 -22.30 6.40
CA GLY A 209 8.43 -22.26 7.86
C GLY A 209 9.13 -21.06 8.52
N THR A 210 9.86 -20.22 7.79
CA THR A 210 10.77 -19.18 8.29
C THR A 210 10.81 -17.95 7.38
N ALA A 211 9.85 -17.83 6.45
CA ALA A 211 9.82 -16.74 5.49
C ALA A 211 9.51 -15.39 6.18
N ASP A 212 10.17 -14.34 5.69
CA ASP A 212 9.93 -12.98 6.14
C ASP A 212 8.57 -12.51 5.57
N VAL A 213 7.67 -12.09 6.45
CA VAL A 213 6.33 -11.58 6.07
C VAL A 213 6.43 -10.16 5.51
N PHE A 214 7.46 -9.42 5.93
CA PHE A 214 7.77 -8.08 5.45
C PHE A 214 9.29 -7.92 5.31
N VAL A 215 9.76 -7.37 4.19
CA VAL A 215 11.19 -7.15 3.93
C VAL A 215 11.42 -5.81 3.24
N TRP A 216 12.49 -5.14 3.67
CA TRP A 216 13.21 -4.10 2.94
C TRP A 216 14.59 -4.59 2.53
N TRP A 217 14.97 -4.34 1.29
CA TRP A 217 16.32 -4.64 0.79
C TRP A 217 16.90 -3.49 -0.02
N ASP A 218 18.23 -3.44 -0.11
CA ASP A 218 18.96 -2.49 -0.95
C ASP A 218 19.25 -3.07 -2.35
N GLY A 219 18.78 -2.43 -3.41
CA GLY A 219 19.03 -2.87 -4.80
C GLY A 219 18.01 -3.89 -5.36
N ALA A 220 18.22 -4.32 -6.60
CA ALA A 220 17.20 -5.05 -7.37
C ALA A 220 16.76 -6.38 -6.74
N THR A 221 15.51 -6.78 -7.03
CA THR A 221 14.87 -8.04 -6.61
C THR A 221 15.81 -9.25 -6.77
N GLY A 222 16.03 -9.99 -5.69
CA GLY A 222 16.84 -11.21 -5.71
C GLY A 222 18.36 -11.01 -5.70
N SER A 223 18.87 -9.77 -5.76
CA SER A 223 20.29 -9.46 -5.66
C SER A 223 20.64 -8.50 -4.51
N GLY A 224 19.64 -7.89 -3.86
CA GLY A 224 19.83 -6.95 -2.75
C GLY A 224 20.06 -7.59 -1.39
N THR A 225 20.70 -6.85 -0.48
CA THR A 225 20.86 -7.26 0.93
C THR A 225 19.64 -6.81 1.73
N ARG A 226 19.10 -7.69 2.58
CA ARG A 226 18.03 -7.30 3.51
C ARG A 226 18.56 -6.28 4.52
N ILE A 227 17.93 -5.12 4.59
CA ILE A 227 18.27 -4.04 5.54
C ILE A 227 17.29 -4.01 6.73
N MET A 228 16.05 -4.46 6.54
CA MET A 228 15.05 -4.66 7.58
C MET A 228 14.11 -5.80 7.19
N SER A 229 13.68 -6.64 8.13
CA SER A 229 12.62 -7.62 7.90
C SER A 229 11.83 -7.96 9.17
N LEU A 230 10.58 -8.38 8.99
CA LEU A 230 9.74 -8.98 10.03
C LEU A 230 9.35 -10.38 9.57
N ASN A 231 9.66 -11.38 10.38
CA ASN A 231 9.34 -12.77 10.05
C ASN A 231 8.04 -13.27 10.69
N ALA A 232 7.63 -14.47 10.28
CA ALA A 232 6.44 -15.13 10.80
C ALA A 232 6.48 -15.37 12.33
N ASN A 233 7.66 -15.38 12.94
CA ASN A 233 7.86 -15.49 14.39
C ASN A 233 7.79 -14.13 15.12
N LYS A 234 7.42 -13.06 14.40
CA LYS A 234 7.34 -11.68 14.93
C LYS A 234 8.70 -11.09 15.32
N GLU A 235 9.79 -11.62 14.77
CA GLU A 235 11.13 -11.07 14.98
C GLU A 235 11.36 -9.92 14.00
N LEU A 236 11.55 -8.72 14.54
CA LEU A 236 12.06 -7.59 13.76
C LEU A 236 13.58 -7.67 13.67
N LYS A 237 14.09 -7.72 12.44
CA LYS A 237 15.52 -7.68 12.12
C LYS A 237 15.81 -6.38 11.41
N ALA A 238 16.77 -5.59 11.89
CA ALA A 238 17.24 -4.40 11.21
C ALA A 238 18.75 -4.26 11.43
N GLN A 239 19.47 -3.75 10.42
CA GLN A 239 20.92 -3.59 10.53
C GLN A 239 21.32 -2.49 11.52
N THR A 240 20.62 -1.35 11.49
CA THR A 240 20.90 -0.19 12.35
C THR A 240 19.62 0.53 12.74
N PHE A 241 19.61 1.15 13.92
CA PHE A 241 18.54 2.05 14.37
C PHE A 241 19.13 3.45 14.60
N THR A 242 18.43 4.50 14.13
CA THR A 242 18.76 5.90 14.45
C THR A 242 17.52 6.55 15.03
N THR A 243 17.64 7.12 16.22
CA THR A 243 16.53 7.63 17.03
C THR A 243 16.70 9.13 17.24
N THR A 244 15.61 9.87 17.40
CA THR A 244 15.65 11.33 17.69
C THR A 244 15.66 11.65 19.18
N GLY A 245 15.55 10.63 20.02
CA GLY A 245 15.48 10.71 21.47
C GLY A 245 16.82 10.87 22.19
N THR A 246 16.78 10.89 23.52
CA THR A 246 17.98 10.79 24.35
C THR A 246 18.70 9.45 24.08
N PRO A 247 20.04 9.42 24.11
CA PRO A 247 20.82 8.23 23.74
C PRO A 247 20.96 7.28 24.94
N ASP A 248 19.83 6.75 25.37
CA ASP A 248 19.63 5.83 26.48
C ASP A 248 18.60 4.74 26.15
N ILE A 249 18.65 3.67 26.94
CA ILE A 249 17.74 2.53 26.90
C ILE A 249 16.93 2.56 28.18
N ALA A 250 15.61 2.65 28.06
CA ALA A 250 14.71 2.70 29.21
C ALA A 250 13.62 1.64 29.16
N GLU A 251 13.19 1.16 30.33
CA GLU A 251 12.07 0.26 30.51
C GLU A 251 11.00 0.92 31.37
N TYR A 252 9.74 0.83 30.95
CA TYR A 252 8.64 1.33 31.77
C TYR A 252 8.38 0.38 32.94
N ILE A 253 8.36 0.94 34.15
CA ILE A 253 8.07 0.21 35.39
C ILE A 253 7.05 1.01 36.19
N MET A 254 6.13 0.33 36.90
CA MET A 254 5.20 1.02 37.79
C MET A 254 5.95 1.90 38.80
N ALA A 255 5.48 3.13 39.01
CA ALA A 255 6.09 4.07 39.95
C ALA A 255 5.09 4.59 40.99
N GLU A 256 5.57 5.11 42.11
CA GLU A 256 4.75 5.97 42.99
C GLU A 256 4.40 7.28 42.27
N SER A 257 3.27 7.89 42.65
CA SER A 257 2.69 9.03 41.91
C SER A 257 3.53 10.31 41.90
N ASP A 258 4.51 10.43 42.78
CA ASP A 258 5.39 11.59 42.89
C ASP A 258 6.73 11.41 42.17
N VAL A 259 6.97 10.26 41.54
CA VAL A 259 8.17 9.98 40.75
C VAL A 259 8.09 10.69 39.40
N GLU A 260 9.15 11.41 39.05
CA GLU A 260 9.25 12.21 37.84
C GLU A 260 10.66 12.17 37.21
N ALA A 261 10.80 12.75 36.02
CA ALA A 261 12.03 12.73 35.26
C ALA A 261 13.24 13.29 36.03
N GLY A 262 14.35 12.55 35.97
CA GLY A 262 15.61 12.82 36.65
C GLY A 262 15.67 12.34 38.10
N ASP A 263 14.59 11.76 38.63
CA ASP A 263 14.61 11.17 39.97
C ASP A 263 15.46 9.90 39.99
N VAL A 264 16.31 9.81 41.00
CA VAL A 264 16.96 8.57 41.43
C VAL A 264 15.94 7.71 42.16
N VAL A 265 15.83 6.45 41.77
CA VAL A 265 14.78 5.56 42.28
C VAL A 265 15.33 4.25 42.85
N SER A 266 14.60 3.74 43.82
CA SER A 266 14.83 2.46 44.50
C SER A 266 13.58 1.59 44.45
N VAL A 267 13.73 0.31 44.79
CA VAL A 267 12.58 -0.61 44.94
C VAL A 267 11.61 -0.08 46.01
N SER A 268 10.31 -0.08 45.71
CA SER A 268 9.26 0.14 46.71
C SER A 268 8.77 -1.19 47.26
N ALA A 269 8.73 -1.33 48.59
CA ALA A 269 8.10 -2.49 49.24
C ALA A 269 6.56 -2.42 49.22
N LYS A 270 5.97 -1.31 48.75
CA LYS A 270 4.54 -1.04 48.79
C LYS A 270 3.73 -1.86 47.78
N SER A 271 4.39 -2.49 46.81
CA SER A 271 3.79 -3.26 45.71
C SER A 271 3.40 -4.70 46.06
N LEU A 272 3.44 -5.10 47.34
CA LEU A 272 3.04 -6.45 47.76
C LEU A 272 1.56 -6.61 48.14
N GLU A 273 0.78 -5.52 48.23
CA GLU A 273 -0.67 -5.61 48.40
C GLU A 273 -1.38 -5.49 47.04
N VAL A 274 -2.19 -6.51 46.72
CA VAL A 274 -2.98 -6.68 45.48
C VAL A 274 -2.20 -7.35 44.33
N ALA A 275 -1.79 -8.59 44.58
CA ALA A 275 -1.54 -9.58 43.53
C ALA A 275 -2.88 -9.97 42.86
N VAL A 276 -3.43 -9.11 42.00
CA VAL A 276 -4.34 -9.58 40.96
C VAL A 276 -3.49 -10.40 39.99
N LEU A 277 -3.90 -11.65 39.72
CA LEU A 277 -3.25 -12.49 38.73
C LEU A 277 -3.22 -11.73 37.40
N GLY A 278 -2.02 -11.44 36.90
CA GLY A 278 -1.82 -10.65 35.70
C GLY A 278 -1.52 -9.16 35.93
N SER A 279 -1.26 -8.70 37.16
CA SER A 279 -0.73 -7.35 37.40
C SER A 279 0.79 -7.35 37.58
N GLU A 280 1.43 -6.26 37.18
CA GLU A 280 2.86 -6.01 37.39
C GLU A 280 3.15 -5.88 38.89
N ARG A 281 4.15 -6.62 39.37
CA ARG A 281 4.43 -6.79 40.82
C ARG A 281 5.59 -5.95 41.32
N VAL A 282 6.21 -5.17 40.44
CA VAL A 282 7.37 -4.33 40.75
C VAL A 282 6.91 -2.88 40.74
N GLN A 283 7.20 -2.13 41.80
CA GLN A 283 7.00 -0.68 41.81
C GLN A 283 8.28 0.02 42.28
N ILE A 284 8.62 1.13 41.63
CA ILE A 284 9.73 2.01 42.01
C ILE A 284 9.22 3.22 42.80
N ARG A 285 10.10 3.76 43.65
CA ARG A 285 9.90 5.00 44.39
C ARG A 285 11.17 5.84 44.35
N LYS A 286 11.08 7.12 44.69
CA LYS A 286 12.27 7.94 44.95
C LYS A 286 13.20 7.28 45.98
N SER A 287 14.51 7.40 45.78
CA SER A 287 15.50 7.16 46.83
C SER A 287 15.23 8.10 48.00
N ARG A 288 15.51 7.68 49.23
CA ARG A 288 15.17 8.43 50.45
C ARG A 288 16.33 8.56 51.43
N SER A 289 17.47 7.95 51.17
CA SER A 289 18.62 8.01 52.06
C SER A 289 19.93 8.15 51.29
N PRO A 290 20.94 8.82 51.89
CA PRO A 290 22.29 8.83 51.37
C PRO A 290 22.82 7.40 51.19
N TYR A 291 23.45 7.10 50.05
CA TYR A 291 24.05 5.79 49.76
C TYR A 291 23.08 4.60 49.93
N GLU A 292 21.83 4.77 49.51
CA GLU A 292 20.83 3.69 49.57
C GLU A 292 21.30 2.49 48.74
N SER A 293 21.17 1.28 49.29
CA SER A 293 21.71 0.07 48.66
C SER A 293 20.86 -0.45 47.50
N GLU A 294 19.58 -0.09 47.46
CA GLU A 294 18.56 -0.65 46.56
C GLU A 294 18.25 0.25 45.35
N ILE A 295 19.26 1.00 44.88
CA ILE A 295 19.13 1.91 43.74
C ILE A 295 18.98 1.12 42.45
N LEU A 296 17.92 1.42 41.71
CA LEU A 296 17.60 0.77 40.43
C LEU A 296 18.01 1.59 39.22
N GLY A 297 18.10 2.91 39.36
CA GLY A 297 18.48 3.80 38.28
C GLY A 297 17.84 5.17 38.40
N VAL A 298 17.62 5.79 37.25
CA VAL A 298 17.08 7.15 37.12
C VAL A 298 15.93 7.15 36.13
N VAL A 299 14.90 7.93 36.42
CA VAL A 299 13.74 8.06 35.53
C VAL A 299 14.06 9.02 34.37
N ALA A 300 13.81 8.59 33.14
CA ALA A 300 13.95 9.42 31.94
C ALA A 300 12.79 10.42 31.80
N ASP A 301 12.91 11.34 30.84
CA ASP A 301 11.86 12.32 30.50
C ASP A 301 10.83 11.80 29.48
N GLY A 302 10.89 10.51 29.14
CA GLY A 302 10.02 9.89 28.13
C GLY A 302 10.56 10.00 26.71
N THR A 303 11.76 10.54 26.50
CA THR A 303 12.35 10.69 25.17
C THR A 303 13.48 9.69 24.87
N SER A 304 13.63 8.60 25.63
CA SER A 304 14.69 7.62 25.40
C SER A 304 14.68 7.04 23.98
N GLY A 305 15.87 6.87 23.40
CA GLY A 305 16.05 6.39 22.04
C GLY A 305 15.52 4.97 21.85
N PHE A 306 15.67 4.12 22.87
CA PHE A 306 15.04 2.81 22.90
C PHE A 306 14.20 2.64 24.16
N GLN A 307 12.91 2.38 23.97
CA GLN A 307 11.95 2.20 25.06
C GLN A 307 11.35 0.80 25.03
N ILE A 308 11.46 0.10 26.15
CA ILE A 308 10.74 -1.14 26.41
C ILE A 308 9.40 -0.73 27.06
N TYR A 309 8.34 -0.77 26.26
CA TYR A 309 7.01 -0.23 26.61
C TYR A 309 5.92 -1.31 26.80
N SER A 310 6.29 -2.58 26.85
CA SER A 310 5.31 -3.68 26.96
C SER A 310 4.61 -3.67 28.31
N HIS A 311 3.28 -3.58 28.34
CA HIS A 311 2.48 -3.77 29.54
C HIS A 311 1.66 -5.05 29.46
N LEU A 312 1.84 -5.97 30.41
CA LEU A 312 1.13 -7.26 30.51
C LEU A 312 1.17 -8.14 29.24
N LYS A 313 2.22 -7.99 28.41
CA LYS A 313 2.37 -8.70 27.12
C LYS A 313 1.28 -8.33 26.08
N ASP A 314 0.70 -7.15 26.22
CA ASP A 314 -0.27 -6.59 25.30
C ASP A 314 0.33 -5.35 24.63
N LEU A 315 0.26 -5.30 23.30
CA LEU A 315 0.88 -4.23 22.51
C LEU A 315 0.02 -2.97 22.49
N ASP A 316 -1.30 -3.13 22.63
CA ASP A 316 -2.28 -2.04 22.56
C ASP A 316 -2.59 -1.47 23.95
N LYS A 317 -1.97 -2.04 25.00
CA LYS A 317 -2.19 -1.61 26.37
C LYS A 317 -1.09 -0.64 26.81
N GLU A 318 -1.51 0.59 27.08
CA GLU A 318 -0.65 1.63 27.64
C GLU A 318 -0.04 1.22 28.99
N HIS A 319 1.23 1.56 29.20
CA HIS A 319 1.93 1.31 30.46
C HIS A 319 1.77 2.51 31.40
N PRO A 320 1.13 2.38 32.58
CA PRO A 320 0.93 3.50 33.51
C PRO A 320 2.18 3.80 34.35
N GLY A 321 3.35 3.36 33.90
CA GLY A 321 4.62 3.43 34.63
C GLY A 321 5.46 4.62 34.22
N GLN A 322 6.71 4.64 34.70
CA GLN A 322 7.71 5.64 34.32
C GLN A 322 8.90 4.96 33.63
N PRO A 323 9.55 5.61 32.65
CA PRO A 323 10.70 5.05 31.95
C PRO A 323 11.94 5.06 32.85
N LEU A 324 12.36 3.89 33.33
CA LEU A 324 13.59 3.70 34.08
C LEU A 324 14.77 3.47 33.13
N VAL A 325 15.81 4.30 33.22
CA VAL A 325 17.01 4.13 32.39
C VAL A 325 17.84 2.94 32.87
N LEU A 326 18.04 1.98 31.97
CA LEU A 326 18.85 0.79 32.17
C LEU A 326 20.33 1.04 31.81
N ALA A 327 20.56 1.82 30.76
CA ALA A 327 21.89 2.17 30.28
C ALA A 327 21.85 3.43 29.41
N GLY A 328 22.95 4.18 29.39
CA GLY A 328 23.11 5.37 28.55
C GLY A 328 23.22 6.65 29.36
N ARG A 329 22.81 7.77 28.75
CA ARG A 329 22.98 9.11 29.32
C ARG A 329 21.64 9.71 29.70
N VAL A 330 21.51 10.14 30.94
CA VAL A 330 20.27 10.73 31.46
C VAL A 330 20.58 11.94 32.34
N PRO A 331 19.79 13.03 32.26
CA PRO A 331 19.87 14.12 33.23
C PRO A 331 19.38 13.65 34.60
N VAL A 332 20.23 13.77 35.62
CA VAL A 332 19.93 13.35 37.00
C VAL A 332 19.74 14.58 37.87
N LYS A 333 18.71 14.59 38.73
CA LYS A 333 18.57 15.63 39.75
C LYS A 333 19.68 15.49 40.78
N VAL A 334 20.36 16.58 41.09
CA VAL A 334 21.51 16.58 41.99
C VAL A 334 21.39 17.64 43.08
N THR A 335 22.02 17.38 44.23
CA THR A 335 22.27 18.35 45.30
C THR A 335 23.77 18.57 45.50
N LEU A 336 24.12 19.68 46.15
CA LEU A 336 25.49 19.99 46.60
C LEU A 336 25.80 19.45 48.01
N GLU A 337 25.07 18.47 48.52
CA GLU A 337 25.22 17.93 49.89
C GLU A 337 26.67 17.48 50.18
N ASN A 338 27.33 16.88 49.19
CA ASN A 338 28.73 16.47 49.26
C ASN A 338 29.68 17.39 48.46
N GLY A 339 29.29 18.65 48.29
CA GLY A 339 30.04 19.68 47.58
C GLY A 339 29.83 19.68 46.06
N PRO A 340 30.58 20.55 45.34
CA PRO A 340 30.49 20.68 43.89
C PRO A 340 30.78 19.37 43.15
N ILE A 341 29.95 19.09 42.15
CA ILE A 341 30.08 17.97 41.24
C ILE A 341 30.98 18.38 40.07
N LYS A 342 32.00 17.57 39.79
CA LYS A 342 32.92 17.74 38.67
C LYS A 342 32.68 16.63 37.65
N LEU A 343 33.08 16.90 36.41
CA LEU A 343 33.10 15.89 35.35
C LEU A 343 33.94 14.69 35.80
N GLY A 344 33.36 13.49 35.73
CA GLY A 344 33.99 12.24 36.17
C GLY A 344 33.71 11.86 37.62
N ASP A 345 33.07 12.72 38.42
CA ASP A 345 32.67 12.35 39.77
C ASP A 345 31.60 11.25 39.74
N TYR A 346 31.73 10.27 40.63
CA TYR A 346 30.66 9.31 40.87
C TYR A 346 29.51 9.99 41.61
N LEU A 347 28.28 9.63 41.24
CA LEU A 347 27.07 10.09 41.91
C LEU A 347 26.40 8.96 42.70
N THR A 348 25.87 9.29 43.86
CA THR A 348 25.12 8.39 44.77
C THR A 348 23.81 9.07 45.19
N SER A 349 22.86 8.35 45.80
CA SER A 349 21.63 8.97 46.32
C SER A 349 21.96 9.95 47.45
N SER A 350 21.19 11.03 47.57
CA SER A 350 21.35 12.04 48.62
C SER A 350 20.31 11.90 49.73
N SER A 351 20.36 12.81 50.71
CA SER A 351 19.30 12.91 51.73
C SER A 351 18.00 13.51 51.19
N THR A 352 18.05 14.25 50.07
CA THR A 352 16.86 14.79 49.40
C THR A 352 16.22 13.69 48.54
N PRO A 353 14.92 13.37 48.75
CA PRO A 353 14.29 12.28 48.04
C PRO A 353 14.34 12.41 46.52
N GLY A 354 14.83 11.38 45.83
CA GLY A 354 14.94 11.35 44.37
C GLY A 354 16.16 12.09 43.82
N TYR A 355 17.00 12.70 44.64
CA TYR A 355 18.18 13.42 44.17
C TYR A 355 19.45 12.60 44.39
N ALA A 356 20.43 12.85 43.54
CA ALA A 356 21.79 12.39 43.68
C ALA A 356 22.69 13.45 44.34
N MET A 357 23.86 13.03 44.80
CA MET A 357 24.94 13.89 45.25
C MET A 357 26.28 13.25 44.86
N LYS A 358 27.38 14.00 44.99
CA LYS A 358 28.72 13.45 44.81
C LYS A 358 28.96 12.27 45.79
N ALA A 359 29.48 11.16 45.29
CA ALA A 359 29.94 10.04 46.10
C ALA A 359 31.35 10.34 46.65
N THR A 360 31.44 10.51 47.97
CA THR A 360 32.65 10.75 48.75
C THR A 360 33.11 9.53 49.52
N GLU A 361 32.23 8.54 49.68
CA GLU A 361 32.46 7.32 50.44
C GLU A 361 32.19 6.06 49.59
N PRO A 362 32.64 4.90 50.06
CA PRO A 362 32.33 3.60 49.47
C PRO A 362 30.87 3.23 49.62
N GLY A 363 30.24 2.85 48.52
CA GLY A 363 28.84 2.43 48.50
C GLY A 363 28.24 2.39 47.11
N SER A 364 26.91 2.25 47.07
CA SER A 364 26.15 2.27 45.83
C SER A 364 26.30 3.60 45.09
N THR A 365 26.57 3.49 43.80
CA THR A 365 26.65 4.62 42.87
C THR A 365 25.66 4.43 41.74
N ILE A 366 25.13 5.54 41.23
CA ILE A 366 24.16 5.60 40.13
C ILE A 366 24.90 5.65 38.78
N GLY A 367 26.03 6.36 38.75
CA GLY A 367 26.76 6.63 37.51
C GLY A 367 27.87 7.65 37.67
N ILE A 368 28.34 8.15 36.52
CA ILE A 368 29.43 9.12 36.40
C ILE A 368 28.89 10.43 35.82
N ALA A 369 29.17 11.55 36.48
CA ALA A 369 28.82 12.87 35.99
C ALA A 369 29.55 13.20 34.69
N LEU A 370 28.81 13.61 33.65
CA LEU A 370 29.34 14.06 32.37
C LEU A 370 29.42 15.60 32.28
N GLU A 371 28.89 16.28 33.29
CA GLU A 371 28.86 17.74 33.40
C GLU A 371 29.29 18.14 34.83
N ALA A 372 29.78 19.37 34.97
CA ALA A 372 30.06 19.94 36.28
C ALA A 372 28.83 20.70 36.80
N PHE A 373 28.62 20.66 38.12
CA PHE A 373 27.60 21.45 38.79
C PHE A 373 28.14 21.97 40.12
N ALA A 374 28.23 23.29 40.24
CA ALA A 374 28.73 23.97 41.43
C ALA A 374 27.68 24.89 42.08
N GLY A 375 26.42 24.80 41.62
CA GLY A 375 25.35 25.72 41.98
C GLY A 375 25.45 27.03 41.21
N GLU A 376 24.51 27.25 40.29
CA GLU A 376 24.36 28.54 39.59
C GLU A 376 23.36 29.40 40.37
N ASP A 377 23.63 30.70 40.49
CA ASP A 377 22.75 31.68 41.15
C ASP A 377 22.34 31.34 42.59
N GLY A 378 23.21 30.66 43.34
CA GLY A 378 22.94 30.26 44.72
C GLY A 378 22.01 29.05 44.88
N LYS A 379 21.67 28.35 43.78
CA LYS A 379 20.90 27.11 43.84
C LYS A 379 21.78 25.96 44.31
N THR A 380 21.29 25.19 45.28
CA THR A 380 21.94 23.96 45.78
C THR A 380 21.46 22.71 45.05
N GLU A 381 20.53 22.87 44.11
CA GLU A 381 19.84 21.82 43.37
C GLU A 381 19.87 22.09 41.87
N GLY A 382 20.01 21.05 41.06
CA GLY A 382 20.09 21.17 39.61
C GLY A 382 19.95 19.82 38.89
N ARG A 383 20.28 19.81 37.60
CA ARG A 383 20.38 18.59 36.79
C ARG A 383 21.78 18.45 36.23
N VAL A 384 22.32 17.24 36.25
CA VAL A 384 23.62 16.89 35.68
C VAL A 384 23.44 15.71 34.75
N LEU A 385 23.89 15.85 33.50
CA LEU A 385 23.95 14.73 32.58
C LEU A 385 24.89 13.66 33.15
N THR A 386 24.39 12.43 33.29
CA THR A 386 25.10 11.33 33.93
C THR A 386 25.10 10.11 33.04
N PHE A 387 26.25 9.44 32.93
CA PHE A 387 26.32 8.11 32.33
C PHE A 387 25.92 7.07 33.39
N VAL A 388 24.79 6.39 33.16
CA VAL A 388 24.24 5.39 34.08
C VAL A 388 25.19 4.21 34.15
N SER A 389 25.65 3.90 35.36
CA SER A 389 26.53 2.79 35.64
C SER A 389 26.41 2.46 37.12
N ILE A 390 25.40 1.65 37.42
CA ILE A 390 25.01 1.28 38.77
C ILE A 390 25.97 0.23 39.31
N GLY A 391 26.43 0.43 40.54
CA GLY A 391 27.27 -0.54 41.23
C GLY A 391 27.93 0.03 42.47
N GLU A 392 28.58 -0.83 43.24
CA GLU A 392 29.39 -0.42 44.38
C GLU A 392 30.75 0.11 43.91
N ARG A 393 31.10 1.33 44.34
CA ARG A 393 32.39 1.94 44.03
C ARG A 393 33.09 2.48 45.26
N ASN A 394 34.36 2.84 45.09
CA ASN A 394 35.29 3.28 46.14
C ASN A 394 35.60 2.22 47.22
N SER A 395 35.16 0.97 47.06
CA SER A 395 35.49 -0.15 47.98
C SER A 395 37.00 -0.40 48.06
N ALA A 396 37.73 -0.22 46.95
CA ALA A 396 39.19 -0.34 46.91
C ALA A 396 39.90 0.76 47.73
N GLN A 397 39.38 2.00 47.69
CA GLN A 397 39.92 3.09 48.52
C GLN A 397 39.67 2.83 50.00
N ARG A 398 38.49 2.28 50.36
CA ARG A 398 38.19 1.81 51.73
C ARG A 398 39.13 0.72 52.19
N LEU A 399 39.39 -0.26 51.32
CA LEU A 399 40.30 -1.36 51.61
C LEU A 399 41.69 -0.82 51.91
N ASN A 400 42.19 0.11 51.09
CA ASN A 400 43.49 0.73 51.35
C ASN A 400 43.50 1.51 52.67
N THR A 401 42.47 2.33 52.97
CA THR A 401 42.44 3.06 54.25
C THR A 401 42.32 2.13 55.46
N LEU A 402 41.51 1.07 55.38
CA LEU A 402 41.39 0.07 56.43
C LEU A 402 42.69 -0.71 56.65
N VAL A 403 43.42 -1.05 55.57
CA VAL A 403 44.73 -1.69 55.66
C VAL A 403 45.71 -0.76 56.39
N THR A 404 45.81 0.51 55.98
CA THR A 404 46.69 1.49 56.64
C THR A 404 46.32 1.72 58.11
N GLU A 405 45.02 1.79 58.43
CA GLU A 405 44.57 1.94 59.81
C GLU A 405 44.82 0.68 60.65
N GLY A 406 44.72 -0.50 60.03
CA GLY A 406 45.09 -1.77 60.63
C GLY A 406 46.59 -1.86 60.94
N GLU A 407 47.45 -1.43 60.01
CA GLU A 407 48.90 -1.33 60.22
C GLU A 407 49.23 -0.35 61.36
N ARG A 408 48.58 0.83 61.39
CA ARG A 408 48.75 1.84 62.44
C ARG A 408 48.35 1.29 63.82
N ARG A 409 47.21 0.61 63.91
CA ARG A 409 46.75 -0.04 65.15
C ARG A 409 47.68 -1.18 65.58
N GLY A 410 48.25 -1.92 64.62
CA GLY A 410 49.26 -2.94 64.91
C GLY A 410 50.50 -2.36 65.57
N GLN A 411 51.02 -1.25 65.05
CA GLN A 411 52.17 -0.54 65.62
C GLN A 411 51.88 -0.01 67.03
N GLU A 412 50.69 0.56 67.28
CA GLU A 412 50.28 1.02 68.62
C GLU A 412 50.22 -0.13 69.62
N ILE A 413 49.71 -1.29 69.23
CA ILE A 413 49.64 -2.48 70.10
C ILE A 413 51.03 -2.99 70.44
N ASP A 414 51.95 -3.02 69.48
CA ASP A 414 53.33 -3.48 69.72
C ASP A 414 54.10 -2.53 70.65
N GLU A 415 53.90 -1.22 70.52
CA GLU A 415 54.50 -0.24 71.44
C GLU A 415 53.92 -0.37 72.86
N LEU A 416 52.60 -0.49 73.00
CA LEU A 416 51.97 -0.72 74.30
C LEU A 416 52.45 -2.02 74.96
N ARG A 417 52.70 -3.08 74.18
CA ARG A 417 53.29 -4.33 74.68
C ARG A 417 54.72 -4.12 75.17
N ARG A 418 55.50 -3.28 74.49
CA ARG A 418 56.86 -2.91 74.89
C ARG A 418 56.86 -2.16 76.22
N GLU A 419 56.05 -1.10 76.34
CA GLU A 419 55.89 -0.33 77.58
C GLU A 419 55.41 -1.19 78.75
N LEU A 420 54.44 -2.07 78.52
CA LEU A 420 53.91 -2.96 79.54
C LEU A 420 54.94 -4.02 79.96
N GLY A 421 55.81 -4.44 79.05
CA GLY A 421 56.98 -5.28 79.34
C GLY A 421 58.00 -4.56 80.23
N GLU A 422 58.33 -3.31 79.91
CA GLU A 422 59.22 -2.46 80.71
C GLU A 422 58.66 -2.23 82.12
N LEU A 423 57.37 -1.88 82.24
CA LEU A 423 56.68 -1.73 83.53
C LEU A 423 56.69 -3.02 84.36
N ARG A 424 56.46 -4.18 83.73
CA ARG A 424 56.56 -5.49 84.41
C ARG A 424 57.97 -5.76 84.93
N SER A 425 59.01 -5.37 84.18
CA SER A 425 60.40 -5.51 84.64
C SER A 425 60.69 -4.61 85.84
N LEU A 426 60.25 -3.35 85.82
CA LEU A 426 60.39 -2.39 86.91
C LEU A 426 59.68 -2.83 88.20
N ILE A 427 58.50 -3.44 88.08
CA ILE A 427 57.77 -3.99 89.23
C ILE A 427 58.50 -5.20 89.80
N LYS A 428 59.13 -6.02 88.96
CA LYS A 428 59.89 -7.20 89.38
C LYS A 428 61.18 -6.82 90.11
N ASP A 429 61.85 -5.73 89.71
CA ASP A 429 63.05 -5.22 90.38
C ASP A 429 62.75 -4.47 91.70
N ARG A 430 61.49 -4.06 91.93
CA ARG A 430 61.05 -3.42 93.19
C ARG A 430 60.52 -4.39 94.25
N ARG A 431 60.33 -5.66 93.91
CA ARG A 431 59.91 -6.74 94.83
C ARG A 431 61.12 -7.56 95.24
#